data_AF-A0A7S3MJD9-F1
#
_entry.id   AF-A0A7S3MJD9-F1
#
_cell.length_a   1.000
_cell.length_b   1.000
_cell.length_c   1.000
_cell.angle_alpha   90.00
_cell.angle_beta   90.00
_cell.angle_gamma   90.00
#
_symmetry.space_group_name_H-M   'P 1'
#
loop_
_entity.id
_entity.type
_entity.pdbx_description
1 polymer ?
#
loop_
_entity_poly.entity_id
_entity_poly.type
_entity_poly.pdbx_seq_one_letter_code
_entity_poly.pdbx_strand_id
1 'polypeptide(L)'
;SINIVEVTWKAKLKQAFPNPSAYSAFMGQFSSVTGLVTLCAMIFGRFALNKWGWGPSALITPVVLLVTGGAFFGFILAGDAISPLVAALGTTPLFLAVVFGAAQNVLSKAAKYSLFDPCKEMAYIPLDSEAKTKGKAAIEVVGAPLGKSGGSLIQQVLIFSFGSLAASTPYLAGFLAIIIGAWIVAARSLSQQFNDKMAAQMND
;
A
#
# COMPACT_ATOMS: atom_id res chain seq x y z
N SER A 1 5.63 -1.73 -3.57
CA SER A 1 4.44 -2.62 -3.46
C SER A 1 3.16 -1.95 -3.99
N ILE A 2 2.78 -0.73 -3.55
CA ILE A 2 1.54 -0.05 -4.01
C ILE A 2 1.42 0.03 -5.56
N ASN A 3 2.55 0.21 -6.25
CA ASN A 3 2.62 0.27 -7.71
C ASN A 3 1.97 -0.94 -8.41
N ILE A 4 2.17 -2.17 -7.89
CA ILE A 4 1.60 -3.39 -8.47
C ILE A 4 0.07 -3.31 -8.51
N VAL A 5 -0.53 -2.82 -7.43
CA VAL A 5 -1.99 -2.66 -7.32
C VAL A 5 -2.47 -1.50 -8.18
N GLU A 6 -1.76 -0.37 -8.13
CA GLU A 6 -2.09 0.85 -8.87
C GLU A 6 -2.10 0.63 -10.38
N VAL A 7 -1.13 -0.10 -10.93
CA VAL A 7 -1.07 -0.40 -12.38
C VAL A 7 -2.22 -1.32 -12.79
N THR A 8 -2.49 -2.36 -11.98
CA THR A 8 -3.60 -3.30 -12.23
C THR A 8 -4.94 -2.56 -12.19
N TRP A 9 -5.13 -1.68 -11.22
CA TRP A 9 -6.32 -0.84 -11.09
C TRP A 9 -6.45 0.15 -12.26
N LYS A 10 -5.38 0.85 -12.64
CA LYS A 10 -5.39 1.76 -13.80
C LYS A 10 -5.79 1.06 -15.10
N ALA A 11 -5.40 -0.20 -15.28
CA ALA A 11 -5.85 -0.99 -16.42
C ALA A 11 -7.36 -1.23 -16.41
N LYS A 12 -7.95 -1.54 -15.25
CA LYS A 12 -9.41 -1.68 -15.09
C LYS A 12 -10.15 -0.34 -15.22
N LEU A 13 -9.58 0.74 -14.71
CA LEU A 13 -10.15 2.08 -14.84
C LEU A 13 -10.24 2.51 -16.31
N LYS A 14 -9.21 2.24 -17.11
CA LYS A 14 -9.23 2.51 -18.56
C LYS A 14 -10.28 1.68 -19.31
N GLN A 15 -10.52 0.44 -18.87
CA GLN A 15 -11.59 -0.40 -19.44
C GLN A 15 -12.98 0.16 -19.09
N ALA A 16 -13.16 0.64 -17.86
CA ALA A 16 -14.44 1.19 -17.39
C ALA A 16 -14.76 2.58 -17.97
N PHE A 17 -13.73 3.40 -18.21
CA PHE A 17 -13.86 4.75 -18.77
C PHE A 17 -13.00 4.92 -20.03
N PRO A 18 -13.45 4.43 -21.20
CA PRO A 18 -12.75 4.64 -22.47
C PRO A 18 -12.73 6.11 -22.91
N ASN A 19 -13.74 6.89 -22.50
CA ASN A 19 -13.81 8.32 -22.78
C ASN A 19 -12.82 9.10 -21.88
N PRO A 20 -11.86 9.85 -22.47
CA PRO A 20 -10.87 10.60 -21.71
C PRO A 20 -11.45 11.62 -20.72
N SER A 21 -12.58 12.26 -21.05
CA SER A 21 -13.24 13.23 -20.19
C SER A 21 -13.80 12.56 -18.93
N ALA A 22 -14.47 11.42 -19.09
CA ALA A 22 -15.00 10.65 -17.95
C ALA A 22 -13.88 10.06 -17.08
N TYR A 23 -12.81 9.57 -17.71
CA TYR A 23 -11.61 9.12 -17.01
C TYR A 23 -10.97 10.26 -16.18
N SER A 24 -10.82 11.44 -16.79
CA SER A 24 -10.26 12.62 -16.12
C SER A 24 -11.13 13.08 -14.95
N ALA A 25 -12.46 13.13 -15.13
CA ALA A 25 -13.40 13.48 -14.08
C ALA A 25 -13.31 12.52 -12.89
N PHE A 26 -13.26 11.20 -13.15
CA PHE A 26 -13.06 10.20 -12.11
C PHE A 26 -11.71 10.38 -11.39
N MET A 27 -10.62 10.60 -12.13
CA MET A 27 -9.29 10.84 -11.55
C MET A 27 -9.23 12.12 -10.70
N GLY A 28 -10.00 13.15 -11.06
CA GLY A 28 -10.19 14.36 -10.26
C GLY A 28 -10.85 14.05 -8.92
N GLN A 29 -11.98 13.34 -8.94
CA GLN A 29 -12.68 12.91 -7.72
C GLN A 29 -11.82 11.99 -6.85
N PHE A 30 -11.14 11.02 -7.47
CA PHE A 30 -10.20 10.13 -6.80
C PHE A 30 -9.10 10.92 -6.06
N SER A 31 -8.57 11.97 -6.68
CA SER A 31 -7.53 12.81 -6.07
C SER A 31 -8.07 13.61 -4.88
N SER A 32 -9.26 14.21 -5.01
CA SER A 32 -9.94 14.94 -3.92
C SER A 32 -10.25 14.04 -2.72
N VAL A 33 -10.81 12.85 -2.97
CA VAL A 33 -11.09 11.85 -1.92
C VAL A 33 -9.79 11.38 -1.27
N THR A 34 -8.73 11.16 -2.06
CA THR A 34 -7.41 10.81 -1.52
C THR A 34 -6.91 11.87 -0.56
N GLY A 35 -7.02 13.15 -0.91
CA GLY A 35 -6.63 14.27 -0.05
C GLY A 35 -7.41 14.29 1.26
N LEU A 36 -8.75 14.20 1.19
CA LEU A 36 -9.62 14.21 2.36
C LEU A 36 -9.33 13.01 3.29
N VAL A 37 -9.27 11.80 2.74
CA VAL A 37 -9.00 10.59 3.53
C VAL A 37 -7.61 10.63 4.15
N THR A 38 -6.62 11.17 3.44
CA THR A 38 -5.26 11.35 3.99
C THR A 38 -5.26 12.32 5.17
N LEU A 39 -6.01 13.43 5.09
CA LEU A 39 -6.14 14.37 6.20
C LEU A 39 -6.76 13.72 7.44
N CYS A 40 -7.87 12.99 7.26
CA CYS A 40 -8.48 12.23 8.37
C CYS A 40 -7.52 11.18 8.93
N ALA A 41 -6.79 10.48 8.06
CA ALA A 41 -5.82 9.48 8.45
C ALA A 41 -4.63 10.08 9.21
N MET A 42 -4.21 11.33 8.92
CA MET A 42 -3.16 12.03 9.68
C MET A 42 -3.58 12.30 11.13
N ILE A 43 -4.83 12.71 11.34
CA ILE A 43 -5.39 12.90 12.69
C ILE A 43 -5.42 11.55 13.44
N PHE A 44 -5.90 10.50 12.78
CA PHE A 44 -5.87 9.14 13.32
C PHE A 44 -4.45 8.64 13.59
N GLY A 45 -3.50 8.91 12.70
CA GLY A 45 -2.11 8.50 12.83
C GLY A 45 -1.44 9.11 14.06
N ARG A 46 -1.69 10.40 14.31
CA ARG A 46 -1.26 11.07 15.55
C ARG A 46 -1.87 10.42 16.78
N PHE A 47 -3.17 10.12 16.76
CA PHE A 47 -3.82 9.41 17.86
C PHE A 47 -3.18 8.04 18.12
N ALA A 48 -3.01 7.23 17.07
CA ALA A 48 -2.41 5.90 17.15
C ALA A 48 -1.00 5.94 17.74
N LEU A 49 -0.14 6.84 17.26
CA LEU A 49 1.22 7.01 17.78
C LEU A 49 1.24 7.41 19.26
N ASN A 50 0.37 8.34 19.67
CA ASN A 50 0.34 8.83 21.04
C ASN A 50 -0.29 7.84 22.03
N LYS A 51 -1.29 7.06 21.62
CA LYS A 51 -2.03 6.15 22.51
C LYS A 51 -1.57 4.70 22.45
N TRP A 52 -1.15 4.22 21.28
CA TRP A 52 -0.75 2.82 21.06
C TRP A 52 0.77 2.64 20.92
N GLY A 53 1.52 3.74 20.80
CA GLY A 53 2.97 3.71 20.67
C GLY A 53 3.45 3.32 19.27
N TRP A 54 4.77 3.17 19.15
CA TRP A 54 5.45 3.00 17.86
C TRP A 54 5.14 1.64 17.20
N GLY A 55 5.28 0.53 17.93
CA GLY A 55 5.15 -0.83 17.38
C GLY A 55 3.81 -1.10 16.70
N PRO A 56 2.66 -0.96 17.41
CA PRO A 56 1.34 -1.12 16.80
C PRO A 56 1.11 -0.16 15.63
N SER A 57 1.54 1.11 15.75
CA SER A 57 1.39 2.10 14.68
C SER A 57 2.15 1.73 13.41
N ALA A 58 3.36 1.20 13.54
CA ALA A 58 4.19 0.74 12.42
C ALA A 58 3.58 -0.48 11.69
N LEU A 59 2.75 -1.27 12.37
CA LEU A 59 2.07 -2.44 11.79
C LEU A 59 0.75 -2.10 11.08
N ILE A 60 0.12 -0.95 11.38
CA ILE A 60 -1.16 -0.58 10.75
C ILE A 60 -1.01 -0.48 9.24
N THR A 61 0.04 0.18 8.73
CA THR A 61 0.23 0.36 7.28
C THR A 61 0.32 -0.97 6.53
N PRO A 62 1.23 -1.92 6.86
CA PRO A 62 1.27 -3.19 6.16
C PRO A 62 -0.03 -4.01 6.30
N VAL A 63 -0.73 -3.93 7.44
CA VAL A 63 -2.02 -4.61 7.62
C VAL A 63 -3.10 -3.99 6.73
N VAL A 64 -3.20 -2.66 6.66
CA VAL A 64 -4.14 -1.97 5.75
C VAL A 64 -3.86 -2.37 4.30
N LEU A 65 -2.59 -2.42 3.89
CA LEU A 65 -2.20 -2.86 2.55
C LEU A 65 -2.57 -4.33 2.30
N LEU A 66 -2.40 -5.22 3.29
CA LEU A 66 -2.76 -6.63 3.16
C LEU A 66 -4.26 -6.82 2.99
N VAL A 67 -5.06 -6.19 3.86
CA VAL A 67 -6.52 -6.32 3.87
C VAL A 67 -7.10 -5.71 2.61
N THR A 68 -6.73 -4.46 2.29
CA THR A 68 -7.27 -3.78 1.12
C THR A 68 -6.76 -4.37 -0.19
N GLY A 69 -5.48 -4.77 -0.25
CA GLY A 69 -4.90 -5.45 -1.41
C GLY A 69 -5.51 -6.84 -1.62
N GLY A 70 -5.67 -7.61 -0.54
CA GLY A 70 -6.33 -8.91 -0.56
C GLY A 70 -7.79 -8.80 -1.01
N ALA A 71 -8.54 -7.81 -0.50
CA ALA A 71 -9.90 -7.54 -0.96
C ALA A 71 -9.95 -7.18 -2.45
N PHE A 72 -9.06 -6.31 -2.92
CA PHE A 72 -8.99 -5.91 -4.32
C PHE A 72 -8.66 -7.08 -5.25
N PHE A 73 -7.60 -7.86 -4.96
CA PHE A 73 -7.24 -9.00 -5.79
C PHE A 73 -8.25 -10.13 -5.68
N GLY A 74 -8.78 -10.40 -4.49
CA GLY A 74 -9.86 -11.38 -4.30
C GLY A 74 -11.07 -11.04 -5.16
N PHE A 75 -11.46 -9.77 -5.19
CA PHE A 75 -12.56 -9.30 -6.04
C PHE A 75 -12.26 -9.43 -7.54
N ILE A 76 -11.05 -9.07 -7.98
CA ILE A 76 -10.66 -9.22 -9.39
C ILE A 76 -10.63 -10.70 -9.81
N LEU A 77 -10.10 -11.58 -8.96
CA LEU A 77 -9.95 -13.00 -9.24
C LEU A 77 -11.28 -13.75 -9.16
N ALA A 78 -12.24 -13.27 -8.37
CA ALA A 78 -13.59 -13.83 -8.34
C ALA A 78 -14.31 -13.68 -9.69
N GLY A 79 -13.95 -12.68 -10.50
CA GLY A 79 -14.39 -12.54 -11.89
C GLY A 79 -15.91 -12.62 -12.04
N ASP A 80 -16.38 -13.55 -12.88
CA ASP A 80 -17.80 -13.73 -13.15
C ASP A 80 -18.56 -14.51 -12.06
N ALA A 81 -17.86 -15.14 -11.11
CA ALA A 81 -18.51 -15.90 -10.03
C ALA A 81 -19.37 -15.00 -9.13
N ILE A 82 -19.05 -13.70 -9.07
CA ILE A 82 -19.81 -12.69 -8.33
C ILE A 82 -20.85 -11.96 -9.18
N SER A 83 -20.91 -12.21 -10.50
CA SER A 83 -21.82 -11.52 -11.42
C SER A 83 -23.29 -11.54 -10.99
N PRO A 84 -23.86 -12.64 -10.44
CA PRO A 84 -25.25 -12.64 -9.95
C PRO A 84 -25.48 -11.67 -8.78
N LEU A 85 -24.55 -11.62 -7.82
CA LEU A 85 -24.61 -10.71 -6.68
C LEU A 85 -24.43 -9.25 -7.11
N VAL A 86 -23.52 -9.03 -8.05
CA VAL A 86 -23.21 -7.70 -8.57
C VAL A 86 -24.36 -7.13 -9.41
N ALA A 87 -25.03 -7.97 -10.20
CA ALA A 87 -26.24 -7.59 -10.92
C ALA A 87 -27.38 -7.20 -9.97
N ALA A 88 -27.53 -7.89 -8.83
CA ALA A 88 -28.51 -7.54 -7.81
C ALA A 88 -28.24 -6.17 -7.15
N LEU A 89 -26.98 -5.70 -7.14
CA LEU A 89 -26.59 -4.36 -6.69
C LEU A 89 -26.72 -3.29 -7.78
N GLY A 90 -27.20 -3.64 -8.99
CA GLY A 90 -27.39 -2.71 -10.09
C GLY A 90 -26.08 -2.16 -10.68
N THR A 91 -24.97 -2.91 -10.55
CA THR A 91 -23.65 -2.47 -11.04
C THR A 91 -22.95 -3.58 -11.84
N THR A 92 -21.73 -3.33 -12.31
CA THR A 92 -20.93 -4.30 -13.07
C THR A 92 -19.70 -4.75 -12.28
N PRO A 93 -19.20 -5.98 -12.51
CA PRO A 93 -17.97 -6.44 -11.86
C PRO A 93 -16.78 -5.53 -12.18
N LEU A 94 -16.74 -4.98 -13.40
CA LEU A 94 -15.71 -4.03 -13.80
C LEU A 94 -15.76 -2.73 -12.99
N PHE A 95 -16.94 -2.14 -12.80
CA PHE A 95 -17.08 -0.90 -12.03
C PHE A 95 -16.72 -1.10 -10.55
N LEU A 96 -17.14 -2.22 -9.95
CA LEU A 96 -16.75 -2.53 -8.57
C LEU A 96 -15.24 -2.73 -8.44
N ALA A 97 -14.58 -3.39 -9.40
CA ALA A 97 -13.11 -3.50 -9.39
C ALA A 97 -12.45 -2.12 -9.42
N VAL A 98 -13.02 -1.15 -10.12
CA VAL A 98 -12.56 0.25 -10.10
C VAL A 98 -12.77 0.89 -8.74
N VAL A 99 -13.94 0.74 -8.11
CA VAL A 99 -14.25 1.34 -6.81
C VAL A 99 -13.40 0.73 -5.68
N PHE A 100 -13.32 -0.60 -5.59
CA PHE A 100 -12.47 -1.28 -4.61
C PHE A 100 -11.00 -1.00 -4.83
N GLY A 101 -10.55 -0.93 -6.09
CA GLY A 101 -9.16 -0.55 -6.39
C GLY A 101 -8.87 0.91 -6.04
N ALA A 102 -9.83 1.82 -6.25
CA ALA A 102 -9.71 3.20 -5.83
C ALA A 102 -9.60 3.31 -4.30
N ALA A 103 -10.49 2.63 -3.58
CA ALA A 103 -10.47 2.57 -2.11
C ALA A 103 -9.14 1.99 -1.60
N GLN A 104 -8.66 0.89 -2.20
CA GLN A 104 -7.37 0.28 -1.88
C GLN A 104 -6.22 1.28 -2.03
N ASN A 105 -6.16 2.00 -3.16
CA ASN A 105 -5.10 2.97 -3.44
C ASN A 105 -5.16 4.17 -2.49
N VAL A 106 -6.37 4.70 -2.23
CA VAL A 106 -6.61 5.81 -1.31
C VAL A 106 -6.16 5.42 0.10
N LEU A 107 -6.64 4.30 0.62
CA LEU A 107 -6.32 3.83 1.97
C LEU A 107 -4.83 3.50 2.12
N SER A 108 -4.21 2.92 1.10
CA SER A 108 -2.77 2.63 1.11
C SER A 108 -1.93 3.90 1.15
N LYS A 109 -2.28 4.92 0.36
CA LYS A 109 -1.59 6.22 0.39
C LYS A 109 -1.80 6.92 1.71
N ALA A 110 -3.05 6.97 2.19
CA ALA A 110 -3.38 7.57 3.47
C ALA A 110 -2.60 6.93 4.62
N ALA A 111 -2.63 5.60 4.75
CA ALA A 111 -1.89 4.87 5.78
C ALA A 111 -0.37 4.97 5.62
N LYS A 112 0.14 5.13 4.40
CA LYS A 112 1.56 5.38 4.19
C LYS A 112 1.96 6.75 4.76
N TYR A 113 1.28 7.81 4.32
CA TYR A 113 1.65 9.17 4.68
C TYR A 113 1.34 9.50 6.15
N SER A 114 0.30 8.92 6.74
CA SER A 114 -0.11 9.23 8.10
C SER A 114 0.56 8.40 9.19
N LEU A 115 1.06 7.21 8.86
CA LEU A 115 1.59 6.26 9.85
C LEU A 115 2.99 5.77 9.48
N PHE A 116 3.18 5.21 8.28
CA PHE A 116 4.47 4.65 7.88
C PHE A 116 5.56 5.72 7.80
N ASP A 117 5.32 6.84 7.12
CA ASP A 117 6.33 7.89 6.97
C ASP A 117 6.75 8.48 8.34
N PRO A 118 5.83 8.82 9.26
CA PRO A 118 6.19 9.18 10.64
C PRO A 118 6.90 8.07 11.40
N CYS A 119 6.43 6.81 11.35
CA CYS A 119 7.07 5.70 12.05
C CYS A 119 8.51 5.46 11.55
N LYS A 120 8.73 5.58 10.23
CA LYS A 120 10.05 5.50 9.60
C LYS A 120 10.96 6.59 10.16
N GLU A 121 10.50 7.84 10.23
CA GLU A 121 11.30 8.93 10.78
C GLU A 121 11.61 8.75 12.28
N MET A 122 10.63 8.25 13.04
CA MET A 122 10.80 7.94 14.46
C MET A 122 11.81 6.82 14.70
N ALA A 123 11.88 5.82 13.81
CA ALA A 123 12.83 4.71 13.93
C ALA A 123 14.30 5.17 13.97
N TYR A 124 14.60 6.37 13.45
CA TYR A 124 15.93 6.95 13.49
C TYR A 124 16.23 7.78 14.75
N ILE A 125 15.25 8.04 15.62
CA ILE A 125 15.44 8.83 16.85
C ILE A 125 16.49 8.19 17.77
N PRO A 126 16.45 6.88 18.06
CA PRO A 126 17.38 6.27 19.02
C PRO A 126 18.74 5.90 18.41
N LEU A 127 19.06 6.39 17.21
CA LEU A 127 20.33 6.13 16.54
C LEU A 127 21.30 7.28 16.79
N ASP A 128 22.60 6.95 16.80
CA ASP A 128 23.66 7.96 16.74
C ASP A 128 23.60 8.75 15.42
N SER A 129 24.24 9.92 15.40
CA SER A 129 24.17 10.87 14.27
C SER A 129 24.67 10.27 12.95
N GLU A 130 25.68 9.41 13.00
CA GLU A 130 26.27 8.78 11.84
C GLU A 130 25.34 7.69 11.29
N ALA A 131 24.87 6.78 12.13
CA ALA A 131 23.93 5.72 11.76
C ALA A 131 22.60 6.29 11.24
N LYS A 132 22.09 7.36 11.85
CA LYS A 132 20.89 8.08 11.37
C LYS A 132 21.08 8.63 9.96
N THR A 133 22.20 9.30 9.72
CA THR A 133 22.47 9.93 8.41
C THR A 133 22.68 8.89 7.32
N LYS A 134 23.51 7.87 7.58
CA LYS A 134 23.76 6.78 6.64
C LYS A 134 22.51 5.93 6.40
N GLY A 135 21.74 5.64 7.45
CA GLY A 135 20.50 4.87 7.37
C GLY A 135 19.44 5.56 6.51
N LYS A 136 19.24 6.88 6.72
CA LYS A 136 18.35 7.68 5.88
C LYS A 136 18.78 7.67 4.42
N ALA A 137 20.07 7.91 4.16
CA ALA A 137 20.61 7.88 2.79
C ALA A 137 20.43 6.50 2.14
N ALA A 138 20.73 5.41 2.86
CA ALA A 138 20.56 4.05 2.35
C ALA A 138 19.10 3.75 1.99
N ILE A 139 18.15 4.15 2.84
CA ILE A 139 16.73 3.91 2.59
C ILE A 139 16.20 4.80 1.46
N GLU A 140 16.59 6.08 1.39
CA GLU A 140 16.03 7.03 0.42
C GLU A 140 16.68 6.93 -0.96
N VAL A 141 18.00 6.71 -1.02
CA VAL A 141 18.76 6.65 -2.27
C VAL A 141 18.71 5.25 -2.88
N VAL A 142 18.71 4.20 -2.07
CA VAL A 142 18.80 2.81 -2.56
C VAL A 142 17.48 2.08 -2.33
N GLY A 143 17.01 2.02 -1.07
CA GLY A 143 15.84 1.22 -0.71
C GLY A 143 14.55 1.62 -1.43
N ALA A 144 14.21 2.90 -1.43
CA ALA A 144 12.97 3.40 -2.03
C ALA A 144 12.95 3.24 -3.56
N PRO A 145 14.01 3.58 -4.32
CA PRO A 145 14.09 3.28 -5.74
C PRO A 145 14.05 1.78 -6.04
N LEU A 146 14.81 0.94 -5.32
CA LEU A 146 14.80 -0.51 -5.50
C LEU A 146 13.42 -1.13 -5.25
N GLY A 147 12.71 -0.69 -4.21
CA GLY A 147 11.35 -1.17 -3.96
C GLY A 147 10.34 -0.76 -5.04
N LYS A 148 10.56 0.39 -5.70
CA LYS A 148 9.72 0.86 -6.80
C LYS A 148 10.04 0.11 -8.10
N SER A 149 11.32 0.01 -8.47
CA SER A 149 11.76 -0.67 -9.69
C SER A 149 11.60 -2.18 -9.61
N GLY A 150 11.86 -2.80 -8.44
CA GLY A 150 11.68 -4.23 -8.21
C GLY A 150 10.22 -4.66 -8.39
N GLY A 151 9.25 -3.85 -7.93
CA GLY A 151 7.83 -4.10 -8.18
C GLY A 151 7.47 -4.06 -9.67
N SER A 152 8.01 -3.10 -10.41
CA SER A 152 7.83 -3.01 -11.86
C SER A 152 8.52 -4.15 -12.61
N LEU A 153 9.71 -4.57 -12.18
CA LEU A 153 10.45 -5.68 -12.77
C LEU A 153 9.69 -7.00 -12.61
N ILE A 154 9.21 -7.31 -11.39
CA ILE A 154 8.36 -8.49 -11.13
C ILE A 154 7.15 -8.47 -12.04
N GLN A 155 6.47 -7.31 -12.13
CA GLN A 155 5.30 -7.18 -12.98
C GLN A 155 5.62 -7.41 -14.46
N GLN A 156 6.72 -6.87 -14.94
CA GLN A 156 7.11 -6.98 -16.34
C GLN A 156 7.52 -8.41 -16.71
N VAL A 157 8.29 -9.08 -15.84
CA VAL A 157 8.66 -10.50 -16.00
C VAL A 157 7.40 -11.37 -16.08
N LEU A 158 6.42 -11.14 -15.19
CA LEU A 158 5.17 -11.90 -15.21
C LEU A 158 4.36 -11.64 -16.49
N ILE A 159 4.23 -10.37 -16.92
CA ILE A 159 3.51 -10.03 -18.16
C ILE A 159 4.15 -10.69 -19.37
N PHE A 160 5.48 -10.68 -19.47
CA PHE A 160 6.19 -11.37 -20.55
C PHE A 160 6.01 -12.89 -20.51
N SER A 161 5.98 -13.47 -19.32
CA SER A 161 5.84 -14.94 -19.14
C SER A 161 4.43 -15.44 -19.41
N PHE A 162 3.41 -14.68 -19.01
CA PHE A 162 1.99 -15.08 -19.08
C PHE A 162 1.20 -14.37 -20.19
N GLY A 163 1.86 -13.52 -20.99
CA GLY A 163 1.30 -12.86 -22.17
C GLY A 163 0.32 -11.71 -21.90
N SER A 164 -0.15 -11.51 -20.66
CA SER A 164 -1.02 -10.37 -20.32
C SER A 164 -0.98 -10.02 -18.83
N LEU A 165 -1.39 -8.79 -18.51
CA LEU A 165 -1.58 -8.34 -17.13
C LEU A 165 -2.69 -9.12 -16.41
N ALA A 166 -3.75 -9.49 -17.12
CA ALA A 166 -4.85 -10.27 -16.56
C ALA A 166 -4.37 -11.67 -16.13
N ALA A 167 -3.65 -12.38 -17.01
CA ALA A 167 -3.08 -13.69 -16.71
C ALA A 167 -2.01 -13.63 -15.61
N SER A 168 -1.31 -12.49 -15.48
CA SER A 168 -0.30 -12.26 -14.43
C SER A 168 -0.89 -11.89 -13.06
N THR A 169 -2.16 -11.46 -13.01
CA THR A 169 -2.80 -10.92 -11.80
C THR A 169 -2.79 -11.88 -10.59
N PRO A 170 -3.12 -13.19 -10.70
CA PRO A 170 -3.06 -14.08 -9.54
C PRO A 170 -1.65 -14.21 -8.94
N TYR A 171 -0.62 -14.24 -9.80
CA TYR A 171 0.78 -14.30 -9.36
C TYR A 171 1.21 -12.99 -8.71
N LEU A 172 0.80 -11.85 -9.26
CA LEU A 172 1.04 -10.53 -8.66
C LEU A 172 0.43 -10.42 -7.26
N ALA A 173 -0.77 -10.98 -7.05
CA ALA A 173 -1.40 -11.05 -5.74
C ALA A 173 -0.56 -11.88 -4.76
N GLY A 174 -0.08 -13.05 -5.19
CA GLY A 174 0.81 -13.90 -4.40
C GLY A 174 2.12 -13.21 -4.00
N PHE A 175 2.81 -12.59 -4.96
CA PHE A 175 4.03 -11.82 -4.68
C PHE A 175 3.77 -10.66 -3.73
N LEU A 176 2.66 -9.93 -3.90
CA LEU A 176 2.30 -8.85 -2.99
C LEU A 176 2.09 -9.37 -1.56
N ALA A 177 1.39 -10.50 -1.39
CA ALA A 177 1.17 -11.12 -0.08
C ALA A 177 2.49 -11.51 0.59
N ILE A 178 3.44 -12.09 -0.16
CA ILE A 178 4.78 -12.44 0.35
C ILE A 178 5.54 -11.19 0.79
N ILE A 179 5.56 -10.14 -0.05
CA ILE A 179 6.26 -8.88 0.26
C ILE A 179 5.67 -8.22 1.51
N ILE A 180 4.33 -8.20 1.65
CA ILE A 180 3.68 -7.63 2.83
C ILE A 180 3.94 -8.50 4.07
N GLY A 181 3.94 -9.83 3.94
CA GLY A 181 4.29 -10.75 5.02
C GLY A 181 5.71 -10.50 5.54
N ALA A 182 6.68 -10.37 4.64
CA ALA A 182 8.06 -10.01 4.98
C ALA A 182 8.14 -8.64 5.68
N TRP A 183 7.35 -7.66 5.23
CA TRP A 183 7.26 -6.34 5.88
C TRP A 183 6.69 -6.46 7.30
N ILE A 184 5.62 -7.23 7.53
CA ILE A 184 5.05 -7.43 8.88
C ILE A 184 6.10 -8.04 9.83
N VAL A 185 6.84 -9.04 9.37
CA VAL A 185 7.92 -9.67 10.16
C VAL A 185 9.02 -8.65 10.47
N ALA A 186 9.48 -7.90 9.46
CA ALA A 186 10.49 -6.86 9.64
C ALA A 186 10.04 -5.75 10.60
N ALA A 187 8.78 -5.31 10.52
CA ALA A 187 8.22 -4.29 11.40
C ALA A 187 8.14 -4.77 12.86
N ARG A 188 7.79 -6.04 13.10
CA ARG A 188 7.81 -6.65 14.44
C ARG A 188 9.22 -6.72 15.00
N SER A 189 10.19 -7.17 14.20
CA SER A 189 11.59 -7.20 14.60
C SER A 189 12.12 -5.79 14.92
N LEU A 190 11.80 -4.81 14.08
CA LEU A 190 12.19 -3.42 14.28
C LEU A 190 11.55 -2.82 15.53
N SER A 191 10.31 -3.20 15.88
CA SER A 191 9.67 -2.75 17.11
C SER A 191 10.41 -3.19 18.36
N GLN A 192 10.96 -4.42 18.36
CA GLN A 192 11.77 -4.88 19.49
C GLN A 192 13.06 -4.06 19.59
N GLN A 193 13.81 -3.95 18.48
CA GLN A 193 15.07 -3.18 18.42
C GLN A 193 14.88 -1.70 18.79
N PHE A 194 13.76 -1.10 18.38
CA PHE A 194 13.42 0.28 18.71
C PHE A 194 13.22 0.45 20.22
N ASN A 195 12.44 -0.43 20.84
CA ASN A 195 12.21 -0.38 22.29
C ASN A 195 13.50 -0.60 23.08
N ASP A 196 14.33 -1.57 22.66
CA ASP A 196 15.60 -1.87 23.33
C ASP A 196 16.56 -0.66 23.29
N LYS A 197 16.71 -0.01 22.13
CA LYS A 197 17.55 1.18 21.99
C LYS A 197 16.99 2.41 22.71
N MET A 198 15.67 2.60 22.68
CA MET A 198 15.02 3.68 23.44
C MET A 198 15.23 3.51 24.95
N ALA A 199 15.12 2.28 25.46
CA ALA A 199 15.38 1.98 26.87
C ALA A 199 16.86 2.24 27.24
N ALA A 200 17.81 1.89 26.37
CA ALA A 200 19.23 2.17 26.61
C ALA A 200 19.50 3.68 26.74
N GLN A 201 18.94 4.51 25.85
CA GLN A 201 19.08 5.97 25.92
C GLN A 201 18.46 6.63 27.15
N MET A 202 17.47 5.99 27.79
CA MET A 202 16.86 6.51 29.02
C MET A 202 17.67 6.20 30.27
N ASN A 203 18.60 5.25 30.18
CA ASN A 203 19.44 4.80 31.29
C ASN A 203 20.84 5.44 31.28
N ASP A 204 21.21 6.14 30.20
CA ASP A 204 22.41 6.96 30.04
C ASP A 204 22.12 8.43 30.37
#